data_AF-A0A6J4PF13-F1
#
_entry.id   AF-A0A6J4PF13-F1
#
_cell.length_a   1.000
_cell.length_b   1.000
_cell.length_c   1.000
_cell.angle_alpha   90.00
_cell.angle_beta   90.00
_cell.angle_gamma   90.00
#
_symmetry.space_group_name_H-M   'P 1'
#
loop_
_entity.id
_entity.type
_entity.pdbx_description
1 polymer ?
#
loop_
_entity_poly.entity_id
_entity_poly.type
_entity_poly.pdbx_seq_one_letter_code
_entity_poly.pdbx_strand_id
1 'polypeptide(L)'
;MEHRLNFRAIYRFPFKLIAVSHRSWIERRLREPRNSWRYRPSLTFEKDVGKIIPGVKLFVTEEVFYDSILRRFSRNRLSAGINKTLTKNSSVDVFYLRQNDGFSRPGDLNVIGANFKIRL
;
A
#
# COMPACT_ATOMS: atom_id res chain seq x y z
N MET A 1 -10.45 26.27 -1.86
CA MET A 1 -9.04 25.86 -1.60
C MET A 1 -9.08 24.60 -0.72
N GLU A 2 -8.24 23.58 -0.97
CA GLU A 2 -8.21 22.34 -0.13
C GLU A 2 -6.85 22.24 0.57
N HIS A 3 -6.84 22.10 1.90
CA HIS A 3 -5.63 21.81 2.66
C HIS A 3 -5.65 20.36 3.16
N ARG A 4 -4.52 19.67 3.10
CA ARG A 4 -4.39 18.26 3.54
C ARG A 4 -3.30 18.13 4.60
N LEU A 5 -3.70 17.61 5.76
CA LEU A 5 -2.79 17.28 6.86
C LEU A 5 -2.68 15.76 6.96
N ASN A 6 -1.45 15.25 6.92
CA ASN A 6 -1.18 13.83 6.77
C ASN A 6 -0.32 13.36 7.94
N PHE A 7 -0.75 12.29 8.61
CA PHE A 7 0.06 11.56 9.56
C PHE A 7 0.26 10.13 9.07
N ARG A 8 1.50 9.65 9.09
CA ARG A 8 1.86 8.29 8.67
C ARG A 8 2.80 7.66 9.67
N ALA A 9 2.39 6.51 10.22
CA ALA A 9 3.22 5.66 11.06
C ALA A 9 3.44 4.30 10.36
N ILE A 10 4.64 3.75 10.46
CA ILE A 10 5.00 2.44 9.89
C ILE A 10 5.67 1.62 10.99
N TYR A 11 5.15 0.43 11.21
CA TYR A 11 5.69 -0.55 12.15
C TYR A 11 6.14 -1.78 11.35
N ARG A 12 7.33 -2.30 11.65
CA ARG A 12 7.87 -3.49 11.02
C ARG A 12 8.15 -4.54 12.09
N PHE A 13 7.58 -5.71 11.91
CA PHE A 13 7.73 -6.87 12.77
C PHE A 13 8.59 -7.90 12.02
N PRO A 14 9.86 -8.07 12.42
CA PRO A 14 10.74 -9.04 11.79
C PRO A 14 10.50 -10.43 12.38
N PHE A 15 9.64 -11.24 11.76
CA PHE A 15 9.58 -12.67 12.08
C PHE A 15 10.63 -13.44 11.27
N LYS A 16 11.07 -14.60 11.79
CA LYS A 16 12.16 -15.39 11.21
C LYS A 16 11.94 -15.80 9.74
N LEU A 17 10.69 -16.05 9.34
CA LEU A 17 10.35 -16.57 8.01
C LEU A 17 9.66 -15.55 7.11
N ILE A 18 9.00 -14.55 7.70
CA ILE A 18 8.17 -13.57 7.00
C ILE A 18 8.34 -12.23 7.71
N ALA A 19 8.62 -11.16 6.98
CA ALA A 19 8.54 -9.81 7.52
C ALA A 19 7.09 -9.33 7.41
N VAL A 20 6.56 -8.77 8.49
CA VAL A 20 5.24 -8.16 8.49
C VAL A 20 5.41 -6.67 8.72
N SER A 21 4.74 -5.84 7.92
CA SER A 21 4.71 -4.41 8.15
C SER A 21 3.29 -3.89 8.18
N HIS A 22 3.01 -3.05 9.16
CA HIS A 22 1.77 -2.32 9.28
C HIS A 22 2.03 -0.84 9.07
N ARG A 23 1.26 -0.20 8.20
CA ARG A 23 1.29 1.25 8.01
C ARG A 23 -0.07 1.83 8.33
N SER A 24 -0.13 2.78 9.25
CA SER A 24 -1.30 3.59 9.54
C SER A 24 -1.14 4.96 8.90
N TRP A 25 -2.05 5.33 7.99
CA TRP A 25 -2.10 6.67 7.41
C TRP A 25 -3.45 7.33 7.71
N ILE A 26 -3.42 8.45 8.42
CA ILE A 26 -4.57 9.33 8.63
C ILE A 26 -4.37 10.62 7.81
N GLU A 27 -5.35 10.99 7.00
CA GLU A 27 -5.36 12.24 6.23
C GLU A 27 -6.59 13.06 6.61
N ARG A 28 -6.39 14.31 7.05
CA ARG A 28 -7.45 15.29 7.28
C ARG A 28 -7.48 16.26 6.10
N ARG A 29 -8.63 16.34 5.43
CA ARG A 29 -8.92 17.24 4.31
C ARG A 29 -9.80 18.38 4.80
N LEU A 30 -9.25 19.59 4.72
CA LEU A 30 -9.95 20.83 5.01
C LEU A 30 -10.41 21.42 3.67
N ARG A 31 -11.71 21.33 3.41
CA ARG A 31 -12.33 21.84 2.18
C ARG A 31 -13.74 22.34 2.47
N GLU A 32 -14.16 23.40 1.81
CA GLU A 32 -15.56 23.84 1.83
C GLU A 32 -16.42 22.97 0.90
N PRO A 33 -17.69 22.70 1.24
CA PRO A 33 -18.39 23.08 2.46
C PRO A 33 -18.15 22.10 3.63
N ARG A 34 -17.42 20.99 3.40
CA ARG A 34 -17.31 19.90 4.39
C ARG A 34 -15.90 19.34 4.52
N ASN A 35 -15.37 19.48 5.72
CA ASN A 35 -14.16 18.80 6.16
C ASN A 35 -14.36 17.29 6.22
N SER A 36 -13.29 16.55 5.94
CA SER A 36 -13.30 15.09 6.01
C SER A 36 -11.97 14.56 6.47
N TRP A 37 -11.97 13.35 7.02
CA TRP A 37 -10.77 12.57 7.24
C TRP A 37 -10.88 11.20 6.60
N ARG A 38 -9.72 10.62 6.32
CA ARG A 38 -9.55 9.28 5.75
C ARG A 38 -8.55 8.50 6.58
N TYR A 39 -8.81 7.22 6.75
CA TYR A 39 -7.87 6.30 7.34
C TYR A 39 -7.54 5.18 6.35
N ARG A 40 -6.25 4.95 6.16
CA ARG A 40 -5.67 3.96 5.26
C ARG A 40 -4.65 3.11 6.02
N PRO A 41 -5.10 2.08 6.74
CA PRO A 41 -4.20 1.03 7.19
C PRO A 41 -3.80 0.16 6.00
N SER A 42 -2.54 -0.26 5.97
CA SER A 42 -2.08 -1.32 5.08
C SER A 42 -1.24 -2.33 5.85
N LEU A 43 -1.48 -3.60 5.58
CA LEU A 43 -0.71 -4.72 6.11
C LEU A 43 0.02 -5.41 4.97
N THR A 44 1.34 -5.52 5.08
CA THR A 44 2.19 -6.15 4.07
C THR A 44 2.95 -7.31 4.68
N PHE A 45 2.89 -8.45 3.99
CA PHE A 45 3.67 -9.64 4.27
C PHE A 45 4.75 -9.78 3.21
N GLU A 46 6.00 -9.98 3.62
CA GLU A 46 7.13 -10.18 2.71
C GLU A 46 7.86 -11.47 3.08
N LYS A 47 8.14 -12.31 2.09
CA LYS A 47 8.92 -13.53 2.25
C LYS A 47 10.19 -13.44 1.41
N ASP A 48 11.34 -13.58 2.06
CA ASP A 48 12.61 -13.68 1.37
C ASP A 48 12.76 -15.08 0.76
N VAL A 49 12.92 -15.12 -0.58
CA VAL A 49 13.14 -16.36 -1.34
C VAL A 49 14.54 -16.37 -1.95
N GLY A 50 15.45 -15.55 -1.43
CA GLY A 50 16.84 -15.39 -1.85
C GLY A 50 17.65 -16.69 -1.88
N LYS A 51 17.27 -17.69 -1.08
CA LYS A 51 17.87 -19.04 -1.12
C LYS A 51 17.60 -19.78 -2.42
N ILE A 52 16.50 -19.46 -3.11
CA ILE A 52 16.10 -20.06 -4.38
C ILE A 52 16.47 -19.11 -5.53
N ILE A 53 16.08 -17.84 -5.40
CA ILE A 53 16.36 -16.81 -6.41
C ILE A 53 17.02 -15.61 -5.72
N PRO A 54 18.34 -15.44 -5.85
CA PRO A 54 19.09 -14.41 -5.15
C PRO A 54 18.48 -13.01 -5.30
N GLY A 55 18.31 -12.29 -4.18
CA GLY A 55 17.79 -10.92 -4.18
C GLY A 55 16.30 -10.77 -4.51
N VAL A 56 15.52 -11.86 -4.53
CA VAL A 56 14.06 -11.82 -4.74
C VAL A 56 13.32 -11.95 -3.40
N LYS A 57 12.29 -11.12 -3.24
CA LYS A 57 11.29 -11.23 -2.19
C LYS A 57 9.90 -11.30 -2.81
N LEU A 58 9.04 -12.13 -2.25
CA LEU A 58 7.62 -12.13 -2.56
C LEU A 58 6.92 -11.21 -1.57
N PHE A 59 5.90 -10.49 -2.01
CA PHE A 59 5.07 -9.68 -1.13
C PHE A 59 3.58 -9.79 -1.43
N VAL A 60 2.78 -9.64 -0.39
CA VAL A 60 1.32 -9.47 -0.45
C VAL A 60 0.95 -8.30 0.45
N THR A 61 0.12 -7.39 -0.03
CA THR A 61 -0.36 -6.23 0.73
C THR A 61 -1.86 -6.10 0.62
N GLU A 62 -2.51 -5.93 1.76
CA GLU A 62 -3.89 -5.50 1.85
C GLU A 62 -3.95 -4.06 2.37
N GLU A 63 -4.76 -3.22 1.73
CA GLU A 63 -5.00 -1.84 2.13
C GLU A 63 -6.50 -1.55 2.09
N VAL A 64 -7.07 -1.10 3.21
CA VAL A 64 -8.48 -0.68 3.29
C VAL A 64 -8.57 0.82 3.48
N PHE A 65 -9.67 1.40 3.03
CA PHE A 65 -9.86 2.85 2.97
C PHE A 65 -11.16 3.22 3.67
N TYR A 66 -11.05 3.79 4.87
CA TYR A 66 -12.18 4.40 5.55
C TYR A 66 -12.35 5.85 5.10
N ASP A 67 -13.58 6.23 4.78
CA ASP A 67 -13.95 7.61 4.47
C ASP A 67 -15.01 8.12 5.46
N SER A 68 -14.69 9.22 6.15
CA SER A 68 -15.57 9.82 7.16
C SER A 68 -16.85 10.46 6.61
N ILE A 69 -16.89 10.81 5.32
CA ILE A 69 -18.12 11.32 4.67
C ILE A 69 -19.09 10.16 4.49
N LEU A 70 -18.60 9.03 4.01
CA LEU A 70 -19.39 7.81 3.79
C LEU A 70 -19.62 7.00 5.08
N ARG A 71 -18.84 7.30 6.13
CA ARG A 71 -18.83 6.62 7.44
C ARG A 71 -18.64 5.12 7.33
N ARG A 72 -17.79 4.67 6.40
CA ARG A 72 -17.53 3.25 6.13
C ARG A 72 -16.22 3.04 5.39
N PHE A 73 -15.78 1.78 5.34
CA PHE A 73 -14.76 1.34 4.40
C PHE A 73 -15.34 1.35 2.99
N SER A 74 -14.78 2.20 2.13
CA SER A 74 -15.29 2.46 0.78
C SER A 74 -14.50 1.74 -0.30
N ARG A 75 -13.26 1.35 0.02
CA ARG A 75 -12.34 0.71 -0.92
C ARG A 75 -11.43 -0.27 -0.21
N ASN A 76 -11.12 -1.37 -0.90
CA ASN A 76 -10.07 -2.32 -0.55
C ASN A 76 -9.12 -2.46 -1.74
N ARG A 77 -7.83 -2.60 -1.47
CA ARG A 77 -6.79 -2.94 -2.44
C ARG A 77 -6.02 -4.14 -1.93
N LEU A 78 -5.97 -5.18 -2.76
CA LEU A 78 -5.08 -6.31 -2.57
C LEU A 78 -4.02 -6.26 -3.66
N SER A 79 -2.75 -6.29 -3.28
CA SER A 79 -1.65 -6.46 -4.21
C SER A 79 -0.77 -7.64 -3.84
N ALA A 80 -0.26 -8.31 -4.86
CA ALA A 80 0.70 -9.40 -4.73
C ALA A 80 1.76 -9.26 -5.81
N GLY A 81 3.01 -9.47 -5.46
CA GLY A 81 4.09 -9.27 -6.41
C GLY A 81 5.45 -9.75 -5.91
N ILE A 82 6.44 -9.42 -6.71
CA ILE A 82 7.85 -9.72 -6.45
C ILE A 82 8.62 -8.42 -6.37
N ASN A 83 9.57 -8.34 -5.45
CA ASN A 83 10.62 -7.34 -5.43
C ASN A 83 11.94 -8.03 -5.80
N LYS A 84 12.66 -7.48 -6.78
CA LYS A 84 14.01 -7.88 -7.15
C LYS A 84 14.96 -6.76 -6.81
N THR A 85 15.92 -7.04 -5.95
CA THR A 85 17.08 -6.17 -5.74
C THR A 85 18.03 -6.33 -6.94
N LEU A 86 18.27 -5.25 -7.67
CA LEU A 86 19.16 -5.24 -8.84
C LEU A 86 20.58 -4.87 -8.43
N THR A 87 20.71 -3.85 -7.58
CA THR A 87 21.98 -3.39 -7.01
C THR A 87 21.76 -3.01 -5.54
N LYS A 88 22.81 -2.56 -4.85
CA LYS A 88 22.69 -2.03 -3.47
C LYS A 88 21.80 -0.78 -3.40
N ASN A 89 21.62 -0.07 -4.52
CA ASN A 89 20.92 1.21 -4.60
C ASN A 89 19.63 1.14 -5.43
N SER A 90 19.36 0.01 -6.09
CA SER A 90 18.19 -0.11 -6.97
C SER A 90 17.45 -1.43 -6.81
N SER A 91 16.12 -1.34 -6.87
CA SER A 91 15.24 -2.51 -6.88
C SER A 91 14.01 -2.25 -7.75
N VAL A 92 13.41 -3.33 -8.24
CA VAL A 92 12.19 -3.30 -9.04
C VAL A 92 11.13 -4.13 -8.36
N ASP A 93 9.92 -3.59 -8.26
CA ASP A 93 8.73 -4.38 -7.95
C ASP A 93 7.98 -4.66 -9.26
N VAL A 94 7.48 -5.88 -9.43
CA VAL A 94 6.44 -6.21 -10.41
C VAL A 94 5.28 -6.84 -9.65
N PHE A 95 4.06 -6.33 -9.85
CA PHE A 95 2.93 -6.75 -9.04
C PHE A 95 1.60 -6.68 -9.79
N TYR A 96 0.68 -7.50 -9.33
CA TYR A 96 -0.73 -7.39 -9.63
C TYR A 96 -1.44 -6.67 -8.48
N LEU A 97 -2.42 -5.83 -8.80
CA LEU A 97 -3.29 -5.15 -7.84
C LEU A 97 -4.74 -5.28 -8.27
N ARG A 98 -5.56 -5.79 -7.36
CA ARG A 98 -7.02 -5.74 -7.42
C ARG A 98 -7.50 -4.65 -6.48
N GLN A 99 -8.28 -3.71 -7.01
CA GLN A 99 -9.04 -2.75 -6.23
C GLN A 99 -10.52 -3.08 -6.35
N ASN A 100 -11.20 -3.08 -5.21
CA ASN A 100 -12.66 -3.04 -5.17
C ASN A 100 -13.09 -1.69 -4.57
N ASP A 101 -13.93 -0.94 -5.27
CA ASP A 101 -14.47 0.36 -4.81
C ASP A 101 -15.95 0.45 -5.20
N GLY A 102 -16.81 0.43 -4.19
CA GLY A 102 -18.26 0.46 -4.39
C GLY A 102 -18.86 1.84 -4.66
N PHE A 103 -18.05 2.92 -4.69
CA PHE A 103 -18.53 4.30 -4.63
C PHE A 103 -18.08 5.18 -5.81
N SER A 104 -16.98 4.83 -6.47
CA SER A 104 -16.55 5.50 -7.71
C SER A 104 -16.90 4.66 -8.93
N ARG A 105 -17.14 5.26 -10.11
CA ARG A 105 -17.32 4.53 -11.38
C ARG A 105 -16.34 5.05 -12.44
N PRO A 106 -15.49 4.20 -13.04
CA PRO A 106 -15.24 2.80 -12.68
C PRO A 106 -14.50 2.69 -11.33
N GLY A 107 -15.03 1.89 -10.41
CA GLY A 107 -14.50 1.76 -9.05
C GLY A 107 -13.57 0.57 -8.90
N ASP A 108 -13.94 -0.56 -9.49
CA ASP A 108 -13.13 -1.78 -9.48
C ASP A 108 -12.05 -1.71 -10.54
N LEU A 109 -10.82 -2.06 -10.16
CA LEU A 109 -9.66 -2.00 -11.04
C LEU A 109 -8.81 -3.27 -10.92
N ASN A 110 -8.28 -3.72 -12.05
CA ASN A 110 -7.20 -4.69 -12.13
C ASN A 110 -6.00 -3.99 -12.75
N VAL A 111 -4.85 -4.05 -12.08
CA VAL A 111 -3.65 -3.34 -12.50
C VAL A 111 -2.47 -4.30 -12.44
N ILE A 112 -1.69 -4.33 -13.53
CA ILE A 112 -0.33 -4.85 -13.51
C ILE A 112 0.57 -3.63 -13.39
N GLY A 113 1.39 -3.58 -12.34
CA GLY A 113 2.23 -2.44 -12.03
C GLY A 113 3.69 -2.83 -11.91
N ALA A 114 4.56 -1.86 -12.18
CA ALA A 114 5.98 -1.96 -11.90
C ALA A 114 6.45 -0.68 -11.19
N ASN A 115 7.23 -0.84 -10.12
CA ASN A 115 7.84 0.29 -9.41
C ASN A 115 9.36 0.16 -9.49
N PHE A 116 10.03 1.22 -9.94
CA PHE A 116 11.48 1.34 -9.91
C PHE A 116 11.88 2.17 -8.68
N LYS A 117 12.60 1.56 -7.74
CA LYS A 117 13.08 2.21 -6.53
C LYS A 117 14.58 2.47 -6.68
N ILE A 118 14.98 3.73 -6.65
CA ILE A 118 16.37 4.18 -6.70
C ILE A 118 16.65 4.96 -5.42
N ARG A 119 17.73 4.60 -4.71
CA ARG A 119 18.28 5.36 -3.59
C ARG A 119 19.47 6.16 -4.08
N LEU A 120 19.33 7.48 -4.02
CA LEU A 120 20.38 8.47 -4.28
C LEU A 120 21.27 8.63 -3.04
#